data_AF-A0A7D5STY8-F1
#
_entry.id   AF-A0A7D5STY8-F1
#
_cell.length_a   1.000
_cell.length_b   1.000
_cell.length_c   1.000
_cell.angle_alpha   90.00
_cell.angle_beta   90.00
_cell.angle_gamma   90.00
#
_symmetry.space_group_name_H-M   'P 1'
#
loop_
_entity.id
_entity.type
_entity.pdbx_description
1 polymer ?
#
loop_
_entity_poly.entity_id
_entity_poly.type
_entity_poly.pdbx_seq_one_letter_code
_entity_poly.pdbx_strand_id
1 'polypeptide(L)'
;MRDLSSYETDKDQLIHDGITKILILSETEKDRITKIGDVSIHTHKDGFYDITPSGNNKYITLTKLIGECKYTAFGNDLNDHLVLDNAEVSVFVGNRDAYQSANYYITIDYIPTIIDFLESKKPLRSNYPNANN
;
A
#
# COMPACT_ATOMS: atom_id res chain seq x y z
N MET A 1 -14.88 1.89 -21.80
CA MET A 1 -13.56 1.32 -22.12
C MET A 1 -12.55 2.44 -21.97
N ARG A 2 -11.52 2.29 -21.12
CA ARG A 2 -10.43 3.29 -21.05
C ARG A 2 -9.41 2.87 -22.10
N ASP A 3 -9.25 3.68 -23.14
CA ASP A 3 -8.18 3.49 -24.09
C ASP A 3 -6.88 4.11 -23.54
N LEU A 4 -5.76 3.44 -23.81
CA LEU A 4 -4.45 4.00 -23.53
C LEU A 4 -4.23 5.20 -24.45
N SER A 5 -3.69 6.29 -23.91
CA SER A 5 -3.27 7.42 -24.74
C SER A 5 -2.15 6.99 -25.68
N SER A 6 -2.15 7.45 -26.92
CA SER A 6 -0.98 7.39 -27.82
C SER A 6 0.07 8.46 -27.47
N TYR A 7 0.11 8.89 -26.20
CA TYR A 7 1.08 9.86 -25.73
C TYR A 7 2.42 9.16 -25.54
N GLU A 8 3.39 9.57 -26.33
CA GLU A 8 4.79 9.16 -26.22
C GLU A 8 5.59 10.35 -25.71
N THR A 9 6.61 10.06 -24.91
CA THR A 9 7.53 11.07 -24.39
C THR A 9 8.96 10.68 -24.75
N ASP A 10 9.81 11.69 -24.87
CA ASP A 10 11.22 11.49 -25.18
C ASP A 10 11.91 10.65 -24.09
N LYS A 11 12.82 9.76 -24.51
CA LYS A 11 13.52 8.83 -23.63
C LYS A 11 14.54 9.55 -22.74
N ASP A 12 15.28 10.51 -23.28
CA ASP A 12 16.31 11.20 -22.52
C ASP A 12 15.66 12.10 -21.46
N GLN A 13 14.53 12.71 -21.80
CA GLN A 13 13.69 13.43 -20.84
C GLN A 13 13.16 12.50 -19.72
N LEU A 14 12.67 11.30 -20.05
CA LEU A 14 12.24 10.32 -19.05
C LEU A 14 13.37 9.91 -18.09
N ILE A 15 14.57 9.70 -18.63
CA ILE A 15 15.74 9.34 -17.82
C ILE A 15 16.12 10.50 -16.91
N HIS A 16 16.10 11.74 -17.44
CA HIS A 16 16.38 12.95 -16.67
C HIS A 16 15.40 13.14 -15.50
N ASP A 17 14.11 12.98 -15.75
CA ASP A 17 13.06 13.22 -14.75
C ASP A 17 12.96 12.11 -13.70
N GLY A 18 13.45 10.92 -14.06
CA GLY A 18 13.37 9.72 -13.23
C GLY A 18 11.99 9.06 -13.29
N ILE A 19 11.99 7.74 -13.08
CA ILE A 19 10.80 6.91 -13.17
C ILE A 19 10.56 6.20 -11.84
N THR A 20 9.37 6.39 -11.27
CA THR A 20 8.99 5.75 -10.00
C THR A 20 8.36 4.37 -10.19
N LYS A 21 7.73 4.15 -11.35
CA LYS A 21 7.04 2.90 -11.67
C LYS A 21 6.96 2.69 -13.19
N ILE A 22 7.22 1.47 -13.63
CA ILE A 22 6.99 1.03 -15.02
C ILE A 22 5.97 -0.12 -14.97
N LEU A 23 4.84 0.03 -15.65
CA LEU A 23 3.87 -1.06 -15.86
C LEU A 23 4.16 -1.71 -17.21
N ILE A 24 4.32 -3.03 -17.22
CA ILE A 24 4.54 -3.81 -18.44
C ILE A 24 3.31 -4.67 -18.72
N LEU A 25 2.72 -4.44 -19.90
CA LEU A 25 1.52 -5.12 -20.38
C LEU A 25 1.86 -6.34 -21.25
N SER A 26 2.85 -7.13 -20.83
CA SER A 26 3.32 -8.33 -21.54
C SER A 26 4.04 -9.27 -20.59
N GLU A 27 3.83 -10.58 -20.73
CA GLU A 27 4.52 -11.60 -19.92
C GLU A 27 5.90 -11.99 -20.49
N THR A 28 6.14 -11.75 -21.79
CA THR A 28 7.25 -12.38 -22.54
C THR A 28 8.64 -11.97 -22.05
N GLU A 29 8.79 -10.75 -21.56
CA GLU A 29 10.11 -10.17 -21.23
C GLU A 29 10.47 -10.23 -19.74
N LYS A 30 9.58 -10.79 -18.91
CA LYS A 30 9.69 -10.72 -17.45
C LYS A 30 11.00 -11.31 -16.94
N ASP A 31 11.36 -12.51 -17.38
CA ASP A 31 12.57 -13.22 -16.95
C ASP A 31 13.88 -12.54 -17.38
N ARG A 32 13.82 -11.73 -18.44
CA ARG A 32 14.97 -10.93 -18.88
C ARG A 32 15.10 -9.70 -18.01
N ILE A 33 13.98 -9.03 -17.74
CA ILE A 33 13.92 -7.79 -16.97
C ILE A 33 14.29 -7.99 -15.50
N THR A 34 13.87 -9.11 -14.89
CA THR A 34 14.22 -9.46 -13.50
C THR A 34 15.73 -9.57 -13.26
N LYS A 35 16.55 -9.68 -14.32
CA LYS A 35 18.00 -9.81 -14.25
C LYS A 35 18.76 -8.48 -14.43
N ILE A 36 18.07 -7.39 -14.76
CA ILE A 36 18.72 -6.14 -15.22
C ILE A 36 19.19 -5.24 -14.06
N GLY A 37 18.74 -5.47 -12.84
CA GLY A 37 19.23 -4.69 -11.70
C GLY A 37 18.44 -4.92 -10.41
N ASP A 38 18.72 -4.06 -9.42
CA ASP A 38 18.05 -4.07 -8.13
C ASP A 38 16.69 -3.36 -8.23
N VAL A 39 15.67 -4.12 -8.62
CA VAL A 39 14.30 -3.63 -8.79
C VAL A 39 13.31 -4.57 -8.10
N SER A 40 12.20 -4.01 -7.61
CA SER A 40 11.07 -4.79 -7.09
C SER A 40 10.03 -5.01 -8.19
N ILE A 41 9.64 -6.27 -8.39
CA ILE A 41 8.69 -6.69 -9.41
C ILE A 41 7.42 -7.21 -8.75
N HIS A 42 6.29 -6.58 -9.05
CA HIS A 42 4.97 -7.01 -8.57
C HIS A 42 4.14 -7.52 -9.74
N THR A 43 3.69 -8.78 -9.67
CA THR A 43 2.94 -9.43 -10.76
C THR A 43 1.44 -9.40 -10.46
N HIS A 44 0.67 -8.90 -11.42
CA HIS A 44 -0.79 -8.90 -11.41
C HIS A 44 -1.34 -10.23 -11.90
N LYS A 45 -2.62 -10.52 -11.60
CA LYS A 45 -3.27 -11.78 -11.98
C LYS A 45 -3.35 -12.00 -13.51
N ASP A 46 -3.32 -10.92 -14.28
CA ASP A 46 -3.47 -10.93 -15.74
C ASP A 46 -2.13 -11.01 -16.48
N GLY A 47 -1.04 -11.36 -15.78
CA GLY A 47 0.30 -11.51 -16.38
C GLY A 47 1.12 -10.22 -16.44
N PHE A 48 0.45 -9.08 -16.32
CA PHE A 48 1.12 -7.78 -16.25
C PHE A 48 1.94 -7.66 -14.97
N TYR A 49 2.97 -6.83 -15.01
CA TYR A 49 3.77 -6.59 -13.83
C TYR A 49 4.29 -5.16 -13.78
N ASP A 50 4.48 -4.71 -12.55
CA ASP A 50 5.08 -3.43 -12.24
C ASP A 50 6.54 -3.62 -11.87
N ILE A 51 7.37 -2.69 -12.30
CA ILE A 51 8.76 -2.52 -11.87
C ILE A 51 8.83 -1.25 -11.06
N THR A 52 9.40 -1.33 -9.87
CA THR A 52 9.64 -0.20 -8.97
C THR A 52 11.07 -0.26 -8.43
N PRO A 53 11.64 0.86 -7.96
CA PRO A 53 12.93 0.82 -7.27
C PRO A 53 12.90 -0.14 -6.08
N SER A 54 13.99 -0.86 -5.86
CA SER A 54 14.13 -1.76 -4.71
C SER A 54 13.96 -1.04 -3.38
N GLY A 55 13.53 -1.78 -2.36
CA GLY A 55 13.43 -1.25 -0.99
C GLY A 55 12.29 -0.26 -0.76
N ASN A 56 11.47 0.04 -1.76
CA ASN A 56 10.27 0.84 -1.61
C ASN A 56 9.06 -0.07 -1.34
N ASN A 57 8.55 -0.04 -0.11
CA ASN A 57 7.24 -0.62 0.21
C ASN A 57 6.44 0.32 1.12
N LYS A 58 5.13 0.07 1.23
CA LYS A 58 4.20 0.91 2.00
C LYS A 58 4.63 1.04 3.47
N TYR A 59 5.13 -0.05 4.07
CA TYR A 59 5.58 -0.07 5.46
C TYR A 59 6.80 0.82 5.71
N ILE A 60 7.87 0.66 4.92
CA ILE A 60 9.08 1.48 5.02
C ILE A 60 8.75 2.98 4.85
N THR A 61 7.86 3.29 3.90
CA THR A 61 7.42 4.67 3.67
C THR A 61 6.66 5.20 4.88
N LEU A 62 5.71 4.42 5.41
CA LEU A 62 4.94 4.80 6.59
C LEU A 62 5.84 5.03 7.80
N THR A 63 6.76 4.11 8.11
CA THR A 63 7.69 4.22 9.24
C THR A 63 8.59 5.45 9.12
N LYS A 64 9.01 5.85 7.90
CA LYS A 64 9.75 7.11 7.70
C LYS A 64 8.91 8.35 8.03
N LEU A 65 7.59 8.29 7.83
CA LEU A 65 6.68 9.41 8.05
C LEU A 65 6.26 9.54 9.51
N ILE A 66 5.95 8.43 10.16
CA ILE A 66 5.35 8.42 11.52
C ILE A 66 6.31 7.90 12.59
N GLY A 67 7.50 7.43 12.23
CA GLY A 67 8.42 6.77 13.16
C GLY A 67 7.78 5.53 13.79
N GLU A 68 7.84 5.45 15.12
CA GLU A 68 7.27 4.37 15.94
C GLU A 68 5.83 4.68 16.42
N CYS A 69 5.19 5.72 15.89
CA CYS A 69 3.81 6.03 16.26
C CYS A 69 2.88 4.86 15.91
N LYS A 70 2.03 4.48 16.88
CA LYS A 70 1.01 3.47 16.66
C LYS A 70 -0.03 3.94 15.65
N TYR A 71 -0.52 3.01 14.84
CA TYR A 71 -1.48 3.30 13.78
C TYR A 71 -2.50 2.18 13.60
N THR A 72 -3.65 2.56 13.03
CA THR A 72 -4.63 1.64 12.47
C THR A 72 -4.42 1.57 10.96
N ALA A 73 -4.39 0.37 10.40
CA ALA A 73 -4.22 0.16 8.96
C ALA A 73 -5.39 -0.60 8.35
N PHE A 74 -5.73 -0.20 7.13
CA PHE A 74 -6.66 -0.88 6.25
C PHE A 74 -5.90 -1.33 5.01
N GLY A 75 -6.09 -2.58 4.59
CA GLY A 75 -5.40 -3.14 3.43
C GLY A 75 -6.22 -4.26 2.80
N ASN A 76 -5.94 -4.55 1.54
CA ASN A 76 -6.73 -5.49 0.74
C ASN A 76 -5.88 -6.41 -0.12
N ASP A 77 -4.56 -6.18 -0.20
CA ASP A 77 -3.65 -6.95 -1.02
C ASP A 77 -2.29 -7.19 -0.38
N LEU A 78 -1.45 -7.94 -1.09
CA LEU A 78 -0.12 -8.35 -0.65
C LEU A 78 0.80 -7.16 -0.31
N ASN A 79 0.66 -6.03 -1.00
CA ASN A 79 1.50 -4.86 -0.75
C ASN A 79 1.15 -4.17 0.59
N ASP A 80 0.01 -4.50 1.19
CA ASP A 80 -0.41 -4.02 2.50
C ASP A 80 0.03 -4.92 3.66
N HIS A 81 0.42 -6.17 3.41
CA HIS A 81 0.63 -7.16 4.48
C HIS A 81 1.62 -6.67 5.54
N LEU A 82 2.78 -6.14 5.13
CA LEU A 82 3.76 -5.60 6.09
C LEU A 82 3.22 -4.41 6.89
N VAL A 83 2.36 -3.57 6.30
CA VAL A 83 1.74 -2.46 7.03
C VAL A 83 0.76 -3.00 8.06
N LEU A 84 -0.05 -4.00 7.68
CA LEU A 84 -1.05 -4.64 8.53
C LEU A 84 -0.41 -5.43 9.67
N ASP A 85 0.67 -6.16 9.41
CA ASP A 85 1.39 -6.97 10.39
C ASP A 85 2.00 -6.12 11.52
N ASN A 86 2.30 -4.84 11.24
CA ASN A 86 2.91 -3.91 12.19
C ASN A 86 1.94 -2.87 12.76
N ALA A 87 0.66 -2.92 12.39
CA ALA A 87 -0.35 -2.01 12.91
C ALA A 87 -0.79 -2.39 14.33
N GLU A 88 -1.17 -1.41 15.15
CA GLU A 88 -1.84 -1.68 16.43
C GLU A 88 -3.23 -2.27 16.21
N VAL A 89 -3.90 -1.80 15.15
CA VAL A 89 -5.16 -2.38 14.66
C VAL A 89 -5.07 -2.54 13.15
N SER A 90 -5.27 -3.76 12.67
CA SER A 90 -5.29 -4.10 11.25
C SER A 90 -6.68 -4.57 10.81
N VAL A 91 -7.15 -3.99 9.71
CA VAL A 91 -8.42 -4.32 9.06
C VAL A 91 -8.13 -4.79 7.64
N PHE A 92 -8.40 -6.05 7.35
CA PHE A 92 -8.29 -6.59 6.00
C PHE A 92 -9.64 -6.50 5.28
N VAL A 93 -9.63 -5.87 4.10
CA VAL A 93 -10.80 -5.72 3.24
C VAL A 93 -10.78 -6.84 2.20
N GLY A 94 -11.41 -7.96 2.52
CA GLY A 94 -11.41 -9.15 1.69
C GLY A 94 -11.62 -10.45 2.48
N ASN A 95 -11.39 -11.58 1.82
CA ASN A 95 -11.50 -12.90 2.43
C ASN A 95 -10.26 -13.19 3.30
N ARG A 96 -10.48 -13.75 4.49
CA ARG A 96 -9.46 -14.25 5.42
C ARG A 96 -8.49 -15.25 4.78
N ASP A 97 -8.90 -15.99 3.75
CA ASP A 97 -8.00 -16.92 3.04
C ASP A 97 -6.83 -16.20 2.35
N ALA A 98 -7.00 -14.92 1.98
CA ALA A 98 -5.96 -14.13 1.31
C ALA A 98 -4.92 -13.55 2.28
N TYR A 99 -5.30 -13.33 3.54
CA TYR A 99 -4.44 -12.79 4.60
C TYR A 99 -5.03 -13.18 5.96
N GLN A 100 -4.25 -13.78 6.86
CA GLN A 100 -4.81 -14.42 8.07
C GLN A 100 -4.50 -13.67 9.38
N SER A 101 -3.64 -12.65 9.32
CA SER A 101 -3.10 -11.97 10.51
C SER A 101 -3.85 -10.69 10.90
N ALA A 102 -4.90 -10.29 10.19
CA ALA A 102 -5.65 -9.07 10.53
C ALA A 102 -6.47 -9.22 11.83
N ASN A 103 -6.64 -8.13 12.57
CA ASN A 103 -7.57 -8.10 13.71
C ASN A 103 -9.03 -8.19 13.24
N TYR A 104 -9.37 -7.54 12.12
CA TYR A 104 -10.71 -7.51 11.56
C TYR A 104 -10.72 -7.86 10.07
N TYR A 105 -11.83 -8.44 9.62
CA TYR A 105 -12.10 -8.80 8.23
C TYR A 105 -13.44 -8.22 7.82
N ILE A 106 -13.44 -7.45 6.74
CA ILE A 106 -14.65 -6.80 6.23
C ILE A 106 -14.72 -6.89 4.71
N THR A 107 -15.92 -6.69 4.16
CA THR A 107 -16.06 -6.29 2.75
C THR A 107 -16.05 -4.77 2.66
N ILE A 108 -15.82 -4.25 1.45
CA ILE A 108 -15.66 -2.80 1.22
C ILE A 108 -16.84 -1.97 1.72
N ASP A 109 -18.07 -2.51 1.64
CA ASP A 109 -19.30 -1.83 2.07
C ASP A 109 -19.36 -1.57 3.58
N TYR A 110 -18.56 -2.30 4.37
CA TYR A 110 -18.52 -2.17 5.84
C TYR A 110 -17.40 -1.26 6.34
N ILE A 111 -16.65 -0.59 5.45
CA ILE A 111 -15.62 0.38 5.84
C ILE A 111 -16.20 1.46 6.78
N PRO A 112 -17.36 2.10 6.50
CA PRO A 112 -17.91 3.09 7.43
C PRO A 112 -18.23 2.50 8.81
N THR A 113 -18.87 1.33 8.83
CA THR A 113 -19.27 0.64 10.07
C THR A 113 -18.08 0.30 10.96
N ILE A 114 -16.97 -0.20 10.39
CA ILE A 114 -15.80 -0.54 11.19
C ILE A 114 -15.08 0.72 11.66
N ILE A 115 -15.08 1.81 10.89
CA ILE A 115 -14.52 3.10 11.33
C ILE A 115 -15.28 3.58 12.57
N ASP A 116 -16.61 3.66 12.51
CA ASP A 116 -17.45 4.08 13.64
C ASP A 116 -17.21 3.21 14.87
N PHE A 117 -17.12 1.88 14.67
CA PHE A 117 -16.80 0.94 15.73
C PHE A 117 -15.43 1.24 16.37
N LEU A 118 -14.38 1.41 15.58
CA LEU A 118 -13.02 1.68 16.08
C LEU A 118 -12.95 3.03 16.80
N GLU A 119 -13.67 4.05 16.31
CA GLU A 119 -13.75 5.35 16.97
C GLU A 119 -14.48 5.29 18.31
N SER A 120 -15.55 4.50 18.41
CA SER A 120 -16.27 4.27 19.68
C SER A 120 -15.41 3.62 20.78
N LYS A 121 -14.29 2.97 20.40
CA LYS A 121 -13.35 2.31 21.32
C LYS A 121 -12.22 3.21 21.76
N LYS A 122 -12.01 4.37 21.13
CA LYS A 122 -10.97 5.31 21.56
C LYS A 122 -11.33 5.83 22.95
N PRO A 123 -10.39 5.82 23.91
CA PRO A 123 -10.64 6.44 25.20
C PRO A 123 -11.00 7.91 24.96
N LEU A 124 -12.00 8.42 25.70
CA LEU A 124 -12.34 9.83 25.70
C LEU A 124 -11.05 10.62 25.93
N ARG A 125 -10.64 11.45 24.96
CA ARG A 125 -9.55 12.41 25.17
C ARG A 125 -9.93 13.19 26.41
N SER A 126 -9.12 13.09 27.48
CA SER A 126 -9.31 13.93 28.64
C SER A 126 -9.04 15.37 28.21
N ASN A 127 -10.10 16.11 27.93
CA ASN A 127 -10.06 17.56 27.89
C ASN A 127 -9.85 18.03 29.34
N TYR A 128 -8.62 17.94 29.84
CA TYR A 128 -8.23 18.79 30.95
C TYR A 128 -7.78 20.13 30.36
N PRO A 129 -8.52 21.22 30.55
CA PRO A 129 -7.90 22.52 30.47
C PRO A 129 -6.90 22.57 31.62
N ASN A 130 -5.61 22.78 31.29
CA ASN A 130 -4.68 23.29 32.30
C ASN A 130 -5.16 24.70 32.66
N ALA A 131 -6.06 24.76 33.64
CA ALA A 131 -6.26 25.94 34.46
C ALA A 131 -5.11 25.98 35.46
N ASN A 132 -4.24 26.97 35.28
CA ASN A 132 -3.38 27.62 36.27
C ASN A 132 -2.21 26.81 36.86
N ASN A 133 -0.99 27.25 36.53
CA ASN A 133 -0.09 27.91 37.49
C ASN A 133 0.94 28.77 36.75
#